data_AF-A0A2H0HLH9-F1
#
_entry.id   AF-A0A2H0HLH9-F1
#
_cell.length_a   1.000
_cell.length_b   1.000
_cell.length_c   1.000
_cell.angle_alpha   90.00
_cell.angle_beta   90.00
_cell.angle_gamma   90.00
#
_symmetry.space_group_name_H-M   'P 1'
#
loop_
_entity.id
_entity.type
_entity.pdbx_description
1 polymer ?
#
loop_
_entity_poly.entity_id
_entity_poly.type
_entity_poly.pdbx_seq_one_letter_code
_entity_poly.pdbx_strand_id
1 'polypeptide(L)'
;MGVVVVNGCKKENTNTQVKQTVVGDESEAITAHILAFKERMAYYHENPNLKSGGQLYSASEAVMELESLLNFIFCYTDNQYNKREYVTSEIIMPLDDVEKINDPKLMEVYYDRVIDTIQVLMGRVNYSNLILLLVDLDISGMDSNGDAIVSIGVVVGNRQNISPAPS
;
A
#
# COMPACT_ATOMS: atom_id res chain seq x y z
N MET A 1 20.75 67.50 -13.13
CA MET A 1 19.70 66.47 -13.13
C MET A 1 19.65 65.91 -11.71
N GLY A 2 18.60 65.89 -10.91
CA GLY A 2 17.16 66.09 -11.04
C GLY A 2 16.54 65.20 -9.95
N VAL A 3 15.94 65.79 -8.90
CA VAL A 3 15.27 65.05 -7.81
C VAL A 3 13.78 64.96 -8.12
N VAL A 4 13.16 63.78 -7.94
CA VAL A 4 11.78 63.62 -7.42
C VAL A 4 11.62 62.24 -6.77
N VAL A 5 11.09 62.23 -5.54
CA VAL A 5 10.47 61.09 -4.85
C VAL A 5 8.96 61.33 -4.81
N VAL A 6 8.15 60.35 -5.23
CA VAL A 6 6.78 59.92 -4.79
C VAL A 6 6.17 59.13 -5.96
N ASN A 7 5.38 58.06 -5.82
CA ASN A 7 4.23 57.89 -4.96
C ASN A 7 3.82 56.40 -4.89
N GLY A 8 3.12 56.03 -3.81
CA GLY A 8 2.73 54.67 -3.53
C GLY A 8 1.68 54.06 -4.46
N CYS A 9 1.61 52.74 -4.42
CA CYS A 9 0.39 51.99 -4.63
C CYS A 9 0.38 50.81 -3.65
N LYS A 10 -0.30 51.00 -2.50
CA LYS A 10 -0.93 49.90 -1.81
C LYS A 10 -1.99 49.33 -2.76
N LYS A 11 -1.87 48.07 -3.13
CA LYS A 11 -3.03 47.24 -3.49
C LYS A 11 -3.17 46.19 -2.41
N GLU A 12 -4.04 46.48 -1.45
CA GLU A 12 -4.79 45.41 -0.80
C GLU A 12 -5.57 44.70 -1.89
N ASN A 13 -5.23 43.45 -2.16
CA ASN A 13 -6.13 42.51 -2.78
C ASN A 13 -6.46 41.44 -1.73
N THR A 14 -7.60 41.63 -1.06
CA THR A 14 -8.36 40.54 -0.48
C THR A 14 -8.77 39.61 -1.62
N ASN A 15 -8.28 38.38 -1.63
CA ASN A 15 -9.13 37.18 -1.74
C ASN A 15 -8.34 35.90 -1.94
N THR A 16 -8.77 34.89 -1.18
CA THR A 16 -8.50 33.45 -1.35
C THR A 16 -7.07 33.02 -1.11
N GLN A 17 -6.78 32.65 0.15
CA GLN A 17 -5.92 31.49 0.37
C GLN A 17 -6.56 30.31 -0.36
N VAL A 18 -6.14 30.09 -1.60
CA VAL A 18 -6.14 28.75 -2.16
C VAL A 18 -5.25 27.97 -1.21
N LYS A 19 -5.83 27.10 -0.38
CA LYS A 19 -5.10 25.96 0.15
C LYS A 19 -4.66 25.17 -1.09
N GLN A 20 -3.54 25.56 -1.68
CA GLN A 20 -2.73 24.64 -2.45
C GLN A 20 -2.36 23.58 -1.42
N THR A 21 -3.02 22.43 -1.50
CA THR A 21 -2.51 21.21 -0.91
C THR A 21 -1.12 21.07 -1.54
N VAL A 22 -0.09 21.45 -0.80
CA VAL A 22 1.28 21.12 -1.15
C VAL A 22 1.35 19.61 -1.00
N VAL A 23 1.02 18.90 -2.09
CA VAL A 23 1.49 17.54 -2.28
C VAL A 23 3.00 17.74 -2.44
N GLY A 24 3.72 17.68 -1.32
CA GLY A 24 5.15 17.92 -1.31
C GLY A 24 5.88 16.82 -2.07
N ASP A 25 7.06 17.16 -2.61
CA ASP A 25 7.94 16.27 -3.38
C ASP A 25 8.12 14.88 -2.75
N GLU A 26 8.02 14.76 -1.42
CA GLU A 26 8.08 13.50 -0.67
C GLU A 26 6.92 12.53 -1.00
N SER A 27 5.69 13.04 -1.20
CA SER A 27 4.52 12.22 -1.56
C SER A 27 4.66 11.64 -2.97
N GLU A 28 5.27 12.40 -3.88
CA GLU A 28 5.56 11.92 -5.24
C GLU A 28 6.67 10.86 -5.21
N ALA A 29 7.70 11.06 -4.37
CA ALA A 29 8.77 10.09 -4.19
C ALA A 29 8.26 8.74 -3.63
N ILE A 30 7.38 8.76 -2.61
CA ILE A 30 6.78 7.53 -2.06
C ILE A 30 5.94 6.82 -3.13
N THR A 31 5.13 7.57 -3.88
CA THR A 31 4.30 6.99 -4.94
C THR A 31 5.16 6.35 -6.03
N ALA A 32 6.22 7.04 -6.46
CA ALA A 32 7.17 6.52 -7.44
C ALA A 32 7.88 5.25 -6.95
N HIS A 33 8.25 5.20 -5.67
CA HIS A 33 8.86 4.03 -5.04
C HIS A 33 7.94 2.82 -5.07
N ILE A 34 6.67 2.99 -4.66
CA ILE A 34 5.66 1.91 -4.68
C ILE A 34 5.41 1.42 -6.11
N LEU A 35 5.29 2.33 -7.08
CA LEU A 35 5.09 1.97 -8.48
C LEU A 35 6.30 1.24 -9.07
N ALA A 36 7.52 1.62 -8.73
CA ALA A 36 8.72 0.91 -9.16
C ALA A 36 8.77 -0.51 -8.56
N PHE A 37 8.34 -0.70 -7.31
CA PHE A 37 8.21 -2.03 -6.72
C PHE A 37 7.14 -2.87 -7.43
N LYS A 38 5.98 -2.28 -7.74
CA LYS A 38 4.92 -2.91 -8.55
C LYS A 38 5.45 -3.44 -9.89
N GLU A 39 6.21 -2.62 -10.60
CA GLU A 39 6.77 -2.98 -11.92
C GLU A 39 7.76 -4.14 -11.81
N ARG A 40 8.59 -4.19 -10.75
CA ARG A 40 9.48 -5.32 -10.50
C ARG A 40 8.70 -6.60 -10.25
N MET A 41 7.69 -6.57 -9.37
CA MET A 41 6.87 -7.76 -9.09
C MET A 41 6.13 -8.26 -10.33
N ALA A 42 5.58 -7.35 -11.14
CA ALA A 42 4.95 -7.69 -12.41
C ALA A 42 5.95 -8.33 -13.40
N TYR A 43 7.16 -7.78 -13.51
CA TYR A 43 8.21 -8.35 -14.36
C TYR A 43 8.54 -9.79 -13.98
N TYR A 44 8.75 -10.10 -12.70
CA TYR A 44 9.05 -11.47 -12.28
C TYR A 44 7.85 -12.41 -12.40
N HIS A 45 6.63 -11.91 -12.22
CA HIS A 45 5.41 -12.67 -12.43
C HIS A 45 5.24 -13.07 -13.91
N GLU A 46 5.55 -12.16 -14.83
CA GLU A 46 5.53 -12.44 -16.27
C GLU A 46 6.70 -13.33 -16.73
N ASN A 47 7.76 -13.45 -15.92
CA ASN A 47 8.98 -14.19 -16.23
C ASN A 47 9.31 -15.27 -15.17
N PRO A 48 8.43 -16.26 -14.92
CA PRO A 48 8.55 -17.20 -13.80
C PRO A 48 9.76 -18.15 -13.88
N ASN A 49 10.42 -18.21 -15.04
CA ASN A 49 11.64 -18.98 -15.25
C ASN A 49 12.89 -18.31 -14.66
N LEU A 50 12.82 -17.01 -14.31
CA LEU A 50 13.90 -16.32 -13.62
C LEU A 50 13.89 -16.72 -12.14
N LYS A 51 14.90 -17.50 -11.71
CA LYS A 51 15.02 -17.98 -10.33
C LYS A 51 16.02 -17.20 -9.48
N SER A 52 16.73 -16.24 -10.07
CA SER A 52 17.78 -15.46 -9.42
C SER A 52 17.86 -14.05 -10.00
N GLY A 53 18.46 -13.13 -9.25
CA GLY A 53 18.57 -11.72 -9.60
C GLY A 53 17.61 -10.86 -8.81
N GLY A 54 17.54 -9.58 -9.19
CA GLY A 54 16.72 -8.58 -8.51
C GLY A 54 17.34 -8.03 -7.24
N GLN A 55 16.53 -7.23 -6.54
CA GLN A 55 16.88 -6.67 -5.24
C GLN A 55 16.76 -7.74 -4.15
N LEU A 56 17.61 -7.62 -3.13
CA LEU A 56 17.55 -8.42 -1.92
C LEU A 56 16.92 -7.61 -0.78
N TYR A 57 16.07 -8.26 -0.02
CA TYR A 57 15.31 -7.66 1.08
C TYR A 57 15.50 -8.49 2.34
N SER A 58 15.67 -7.83 3.48
CA SER A 58 15.29 -8.46 4.76
C SER A 58 13.79 -8.74 4.76
N ALA A 59 13.35 -9.64 5.63
CA ALA A 59 11.93 -9.87 5.84
C ALA A 59 11.17 -8.57 6.13
N SER A 60 11.73 -7.66 6.93
CA SER A 60 11.05 -6.40 7.29
C SER A 60 10.92 -5.46 6.10
N GLU A 61 11.97 -5.33 5.29
CA GLU A 61 11.91 -4.54 4.05
C GLU A 61 10.88 -5.13 3.08
N ALA A 62 10.87 -6.45 2.89
CA ALA A 62 9.90 -7.12 2.05
C ALA A 62 8.46 -6.88 2.52
N VAL A 63 8.19 -7.05 3.82
CA VAL A 63 6.88 -6.79 4.43
C VAL A 63 6.40 -5.36 4.19
N MET A 64 7.27 -4.35 4.40
CA MET A 64 6.92 -2.96 4.17
C MET A 64 6.59 -2.65 2.69
N GLU A 65 7.36 -3.20 1.75
CA GLU A 65 7.14 -3.00 0.32
C GLU A 65 5.81 -3.63 -0.13
N LEU A 66 5.53 -4.86 0.34
CA LEU A 66 4.29 -5.58 0.05
C LEU A 66 3.09 -4.87 0.64
N GLU A 67 3.14 -4.47 1.91
CA GLU A 67 2.04 -3.76 2.57
C GLU A 67 1.75 -2.43 1.85
N SER A 68 2.79 -1.65 1.55
CA SER A 68 2.65 -0.38 0.84
C SER A 68 1.99 -0.57 -0.51
N LEU A 69 2.40 -1.59 -1.27
CA LEU A 69 1.82 -1.92 -2.57
C LEU A 69 0.36 -2.34 -2.46
N LEU A 70 0.04 -3.22 -1.52
CA LEU A 70 -1.32 -3.74 -1.31
C LEU A 70 -2.29 -2.63 -0.90
N ASN A 71 -1.86 -1.77 0.04
CA ASN A 71 -2.65 -0.63 0.47
C ASN A 71 -2.82 0.40 -0.66
N PHE A 72 -1.80 0.61 -1.48
CA PHE A 72 -1.88 1.53 -2.61
C PHE A 72 -2.82 1.05 -3.73
N ILE A 73 -2.81 -0.26 -4.03
CA ILE A 73 -3.60 -0.79 -5.17
C ILE A 73 -5.03 -1.15 -4.78
N PHE A 74 -5.22 -1.79 -3.62
CA PHE A 74 -6.47 -2.50 -3.32
C PHE A 74 -7.32 -1.86 -2.23
N CYS A 75 -6.73 -1.01 -1.38
CA CYS A 75 -7.43 -0.49 -0.22
C CYS A 75 -8.15 0.83 -0.55
N TYR A 76 -9.42 0.91 -0.15
CA TYR A 76 -10.24 2.10 -0.33
C TYR A 76 -10.67 2.64 1.02
N THR A 77 -10.21 3.83 1.37
CA THR A 77 -10.45 4.47 2.67
C THR A 77 -11.52 5.57 2.60
N ASP A 78 -12.60 5.35 1.83
CA ASP A 78 -13.75 6.25 1.89
C ASP A 78 -14.52 6.12 3.23
N ASN A 79 -15.47 7.01 3.53
CA ASN A 79 -16.21 6.98 4.80
C ASN A 79 -17.57 6.27 4.69
N GLN A 80 -17.84 5.51 3.62
CA GLN A 80 -19.16 4.97 3.29
C GLN A 80 -19.34 3.52 3.78
N TYR A 81 -18.87 3.20 4.98
CA TYR A 81 -18.90 1.84 5.53
C TYR A 81 -19.69 1.79 6.83
N ASN A 82 -20.63 0.84 6.94
CA ASN A 82 -21.48 0.72 8.14
C ASN A 82 -20.93 -0.29 9.18
N LYS A 83 -20.02 -1.18 8.77
CA LYS A 83 -19.38 -2.18 9.62
C LYS A 83 -17.94 -2.42 9.15
N ARG A 84 -17.09 -2.82 10.07
CA ARG A 84 -15.68 -3.19 9.83
C ARG A 84 -15.32 -4.39 10.69
N GLU A 85 -14.49 -5.27 10.15
CA GLU A 85 -13.96 -6.43 10.86
C GLU A 85 -12.46 -6.57 10.55
N TYR A 86 -11.67 -6.93 11.56
CA TYR A 86 -10.26 -7.26 11.39
C TYR A 86 -10.10 -8.78 11.49
N VAL A 87 -9.49 -9.36 10.47
CA VAL A 87 -9.23 -10.79 10.40
C VAL A 87 -7.75 -11.00 10.04
N THR A 88 -7.15 -12.06 10.58
CA THR A 88 -5.73 -12.34 10.41
C THR A 88 -5.45 -13.81 10.09
N SER A 89 -4.33 -14.05 9.43
CA SER A 89 -3.74 -15.37 9.17
C SER A 89 -2.22 -15.23 9.10
N GLU A 90 -1.48 -16.34 9.14
CA GLU A 90 -0.03 -16.33 8.95
C GLU A 90 0.37 -17.08 7.68
N ILE A 91 1.48 -16.65 7.09
CA ILE A 91 2.20 -17.36 6.02
C ILE A 91 3.69 -17.45 6.35
N ILE A 92 4.38 -18.34 5.65
CA ILE A 92 5.85 -18.41 5.69
C ILE A 92 6.44 -17.68 4.50
N MET A 93 7.37 -16.76 4.76
CA MET A 93 8.21 -16.10 3.78
C MET A 93 9.58 -16.80 3.76
N PRO A 94 9.91 -17.54 2.68
CA PRO A 94 11.17 -18.26 2.61
C PRO A 94 12.34 -17.29 2.49
N LEU A 95 13.35 -17.49 3.31
CA LEU A 95 14.60 -16.73 3.28
C LEU A 95 15.73 -17.58 2.70
N ASP A 96 16.80 -16.92 2.26
CA ASP A 96 18.06 -17.59 1.90
C ASP A 96 18.99 -17.71 3.11
N ASP A 97 20.17 -18.30 2.90
CA ASP A 97 21.16 -18.55 3.94
C ASP A 97 21.71 -17.27 4.61
N VAL A 98 21.39 -16.08 4.07
CA VAL A 98 21.76 -14.78 4.64
C VAL A 98 20.54 -14.01 5.16
N GLU A 99 19.43 -14.72 5.44
CA GLU A 99 18.17 -14.17 5.97
C GLU A 99 17.56 -13.11 5.04
N LYS A 100 17.73 -13.28 3.73
CA LYS A 100 17.20 -12.38 2.70
C LYS A 100 16.24 -13.11 1.75
N ILE A 101 15.40 -12.32 1.08
CA ILE A 101 14.56 -12.76 -0.02
C ILE A 101 14.85 -11.89 -1.25
N ASN A 102 14.88 -12.49 -2.44
CA ASN A 102 15.08 -11.78 -3.69
C ASN A 102 13.75 -11.55 -4.42
N ASP A 103 13.74 -10.65 -5.40
CA ASP A 103 12.52 -10.33 -6.15
C ASP A 103 11.78 -11.57 -6.73
N PRO A 104 12.43 -12.57 -7.37
CA PRO A 104 11.72 -13.76 -7.83
C PRO A 104 10.95 -14.51 -6.74
N LYS A 105 11.58 -14.76 -5.58
CA LYS A 105 10.92 -15.45 -4.45
C LYS A 105 9.88 -14.56 -3.79
N LEU A 106 10.15 -13.25 -3.69
CA LEU A 106 9.22 -12.29 -3.11
C LEU A 106 7.96 -12.15 -3.97
N MET A 107 8.09 -12.24 -5.28
CA MET A 107 6.97 -12.29 -6.22
C MET A 107 6.08 -13.52 -5.96
N GLU A 108 6.67 -14.72 -5.79
CA GLU A 108 5.92 -15.93 -5.43
C GLU A 108 5.18 -15.74 -4.09
N VAL A 109 5.80 -15.10 -3.09
CA VAL A 109 5.13 -14.76 -1.83
C VAL A 109 3.98 -13.77 -2.05
N TYR A 110 4.19 -12.72 -2.85
CA TYR A 110 3.20 -11.68 -3.09
C TYR A 110 1.97 -12.21 -3.83
N TYR A 111 2.15 -12.74 -5.04
CA TYR A 111 1.06 -13.14 -5.92
C TYR A 111 0.39 -14.43 -5.44
N ASP A 112 1.17 -15.44 -5.05
CA ASP A 112 0.62 -16.78 -4.81
C ASP A 112 0.21 -17.00 -3.35
N ARG A 113 0.67 -16.17 -2.40
CA ARG A 113 0.40 -16.40 -0.96
C ARG A 113 -0.32 -15.25 -0.30
N VAL A 114 0.19 -14.03 -0.40
CA VAL A 114 -0.41 -12.89 0.31
C VAL A 114 -1.77 -12.53 -0.26
N ILE A 115 -1.88 -12.37 -1.58
CA ILE A 115 -3.17 -12.04 -2.23
C ILE A 115 -4.20 -13.15 -1.99
N ASP A 116 -3.84 -14.41 -2.18
CA ASP A 116 -4.72 -15.56 -1.93
C ASP A 116 -5.18 -15.61 -0.47
N THR A 117 -4.28 -15.36 0.49
CA THR A 117 -4.63 -15.31 1.92
C THR A 117 -5.58 -14.17 2.24
N ILE A 118 -5.37 -12.98 1.67
CA ILE A 118 -6.28 -11.84 1.82
C ILE A 118 -7.68 -12.19 1.28
N GLN A 119 -7.77 -12.83 0.12
CA GLN A 119 -9.07 -13.24 -0.44
C GLN A 119 -9.78 -14.26 0.46
N VAL A 120 -9.06 -15.24 0.98
CA VAL A 120 -9.59 -16.21 1.95
C VAL A 120 -10.08 -15.51 3.22
N LEU A 121 -9.31 -14.56 3.74
CA LEU A 121 -9.68 -13.77 4.92
C LEU A 121 -10.94 -12.94 4.68
N MET A 122 -11.04 -12.26 3.54
CA MET A 122 -12.24 -11.52 3.15
C MET A 122 -13.46 -12.43 3.02
N GLY A 123 -13.30 -13.65 2.49
CA GLY A 123 -14.37 -14.64 2.36
C GLY A 123 -14.91 -15.18 3.70
N ARG A 124 -14.17 -15.01 4.80
CA ARG A 124 -14.63 -15.37 6.16
C ARG A 124 -15.60 -14.34 6.74
N VAL A 125 -15.60 -13.11 6.21
CA VAL A 125 -16.43 -12.00 6.71
C VAL A 125 -17.79 -12.03 6.02
N ASN A 126 -18.86 -12.09 6.81
CA ASN A 126 -20.23 -12.19 6.29
C ASN A 126 -20.83 -10.80 6.01
N TYR A 127 -20.31 -10.09 5.01
CA TYR A 127 -20.87 -8.82 4.52
C TYR A 127 -21.42 -8.94 3.10
N SER A 128 -22.51 -8.21 2.86
CA SER A 128 -23.17 -8.18 1.55
C SER A 128 -22.39 -7.40 0.50
N ASN A 129 -21.60 -6.41 0.91
CA ASN A 129 -20.78 -5.59 0.01
C ASN A 129 -19.37 -5.44 0.61
N LEU A 130 -18.58 -6.49 0.45
CA LEU A 130 -17.21 -6.58 0.96
C LEU A 130 -16.28 -5.60 0.25
N ILE A 131 -15.49 -4.87 1.02
CA ILE A 131 -14.42 -4.01 0.53
C ILE A 131 -13.20 -4.14 1.43
N LEU A 132 -12.02 -4.16 0.83
CA LEU A 132 -10.76 -4.16 1.56
C LEU A 132 -10.41 -2.71 1.95
N LEU A 133 -10.22 -2.46 3.24
CA LEU A 133 -9.98 -1.12 3.78
C LEU A 133 -8.52 -0.88 4.14
N LEU A 134 -7.85 -1.93 4.62
CA LEU A 134 -6.44 -1.89 5.03
C LEU A 134 -5.87 -3.30 4.98
N VAL A 135 -4.61 -3.40 4.59
CA VAL A 135 -3.75 -4.56 4.82
C VAL A 135 -2.68 -4.15 5.83
N ASP A 136 -2.40 -5.05 6.77
CA ASP A 136 -1.44 -4.90 7.87
C ASP A 136 -0.58 -6.16 7.88
N LEU A 137 0.68 -6.03 7.46
CA LEU A 137 1.65 -7.11 7.40
C LEU A 137 2.71 -6.90 8.47
N ASP A 138 2.99 -7.95 9.25
CA ASP A 138 4.03 -7.89 10.28
C ASP A 138 4.78 -9.21 10.39
N ILE A 139 6.01 -9.16 10.90
CA ILE A 139 6.78 -10.37 11.20
C ILE A 139 6.40 -10.84 12.60
N SER A 140 5.65 -11.94 12.69
CA SER A 140 5.23 -12.51 13.96
C SER A 140 6.30 -13.42 14.59
N GLY A 141 7.29 -13.86 13.81
CA GLY A 141 8.41 -14.66 14.31
C GLY A 141 9.27 -15.26 13.21
N MET A 142 10.06 -16.25 13.58
CA MET A 142 10.85 -17.09 12.68
C MET A 142 10.46 -18.55 12.92
N ASP A 143 10.42 -19.35 11.87
CA ASP A 143 10.17 -20.78 11.98
C ASP A 143 11.46 -21.55 12.33
N SER A 144 11.37 -22.88 12.43
CA SER A 144 12.52 -23.73 12.74
C SER A 144 13.57 -23.82 11.62
N ASN A 145 13.22 -23.39 10.40
CA ASN A 145 14.10 -23.41 9.23
C ASN A 145 14.83 -22.07 9.03
N GLY A 146 14.51 -21.05 9.83
CA GLY A 146 15.03 -19.70 9.66
C GLY A 146 14.22 -18.85 8.67
N ASP A 147 13.03 -19.31 8.27
CA ASP A 147 12.11 -18.54 7.46
C ASP A 147 11.29 -17.58 8.33
N ALA A 148 10.90 -16.43 7.77
CA ALA A 148 10.07 -15.47 8.49
C ALA A 148 8.61 -15.92 8.52
N ILE A 149 7.98 -15.85 9.69
CA ILE A 149 6.54 -15.99 9.86
C ILE A 149 5.93 -14.60 9.72
N VAL A 150 5.07 -14.43 8.73
CA VAL A 150 4.42 -13.16 8.41
C VAL A 150 2.94 -13.24 8.76
N SER A 151 2.50 -12.40 9.69
CA SER A 151 1.10 -12.14 9.97
C SER A 151 0.51 -11.26 8.88
N ILE A 152 -0.61 -11.69 8.31
CA ILE A 152 -1.42 -10.98 7.34
C ILE A 152 -2.73 -10.60 8.02
N GLY A 153 -2.80 -9.36 8.48
CA GLY A 153 -4.01 -8.71 8.95
C GLY A 153 -4.73 -7.96 7.83
N VAL A 154 -6.05 -8.02 7.81
CA VAL A 154 -6.86 -7.18 6.93
C VAL A 154 -8.05 -6.58 7.65
N VAL A 155 -8.34 -5.32 7.34
CA VAL A 155 -9.59 -4.66 7.73
C VAL A 155 -10.56 -4.74 6.56
N VAL A 156 -11.69 -5.39 6.79
CA VAL A 156 -12.75 -5.60 5.80
C VAL A 156 -13.95 -4.74 6.16
N GLY A 157 -14.45 -3.97 5.21
CA GLY A 157 -15.62 -3.11 5.34
C GLY A 157 -16.87 -3.69 4.70
N ASN A 158 -18.04 -3.24 5.17
CA ASN A 158 -19.30 -3.40 4.45
C ASN A 158 -19.73 -2.04 3.88
N ARG A 159 -19.66 -1.90 2.56
CA ARG A 159 -20.00 -0.66 1.87
C ARG A 159 -21.51 -0.42 1.86
N GLN A 160 -21.91 0.80 2.19
CA GLN A 160 -23.30 1.23 2.08
C GLN A 160 -23.67 1.35 0.61
N ASN A 161 -24.71 0.64 0.19
CA ASN A 161 -25.39 0.97 -1.06
C ASN A 161 -26.17 2.26 -0.83
N ILE A 162 -25.62 3.41 -1.24
CA ILE A 162 -26.39 4.65 -1.26
C ILE A 162 -27.41 4.49 -2.39
N SER A 163 -28.68 4.20 -2.04
CA SER A 163 -29.76 4.35 -2.99
C SER A 163 -29.79 5.83 -3.41
N PRO A 164 -29.80 6.17 -4.71
CA PRO A 164 -30.08 7.54 -5.11
C PRO A 164 -31.44 7.92 -4.50
N ALA A 165 -31.50 9.08 -3.86
CA ALA A 165 -32.75 9.61 -3.31
C ALA A 165 -33.79 9.66 -4.45
N PRO A 166 -35.05 9.26 -4.20
CA PRO A 166 -36.09 9.41 -5.21
C PRO A 166 -36.22 10.89 -5.57
N SER A 167 -36.09 11.17 -6.86
CA SER A 167 -36.31 12.47 -7.51
C SER A 167 -37.73 12.96 -7.34
#